data_AF-A0A1B6IJ61-F1
#
_entry.id   AF-A0A1B6IJ61-F1
#
_cell.length_a   1.000
_cell.length_b   1.000
_cell.length_c   1.000
_cell.angle_alpha   90.00
_cell.angle_beta   90.00
_cell.angle_gamma   90.00
#
_symmetry.space_group_name_H-M   'P 1'
#
loop_
_entity.id
_entity.type
_entity.pdbx_description
1 polymer ?
#
loop_
_entity_poly.entity_id
_entity_poly.type
_entity_poly.pdbx_seq_one_letter_code
_entity_poly.pdbx_strand_id
1 'polypeptide(L)'
;DVLRYGDSLVLLIPQLEHCLRVIYCQVNDCPDRLLTAESTSLYTTLDEILAPAQHPVVEEGLLMMLLDLTSSLTGPRLRDRLSHGECDLSSLPQWLVNHVFCVALCVSHQQKGGDHKCSSVLCSELQTASSCYRSRFHVMANLSGRIGNLLDNWVEWQHCPPPPDLPETSMDSCPHIATWAELMFHGDERVAERVQTVSFHLRQQKPPILYRPRAELELATALLGVVDNVVQTVDKLRHAATYRHQMWSARTLRSRARVTCQRMWAVLPELWTGLLCILMITTRCYQSLPLLAQHPQFAHRLVKAMSKTVGNTVTLCDVDKNRWNEARSLLSTLAYFVIGWLSEHSSLLGLDKHFDTM
;
A
#
# COMPACT_ATOMS: atom_id res chain seq x y z
N ASP A 1 28.90 -19.22 -19.35
CA ASP A 1 29.20 -18.60 -18.04
C ASP A 1 27.97 -17.92 -17.48
N VAL A 2 27.51 -18.35 -16.31
CA VAL A 2 26.45 -17.63 -15.57
C VAL A 2 27.13 -16.47 -14.86
N LEU A 3 26.75 -15.24 -15.20
CA LEU A 3 27.33 -14.03 -14.61
C LEU A 3 26.90 -13.93 -13.14
N ARG A 4 27.84 -14.08 -12.20
CA ARG A 4 27.59 -14.13 -10.75
C ARG A 4 27.67 -12.75 -10.08
N TYR A 5 26.84 -11.82 -10.52
CA TYR A 5 26.83 -10.44 -9.99
C TYR A 5 26.59 -10.39 -8.48
N GLY A 6 25.74 -11.27 -7.94
CA GLY A 6 25.39 -11.30 -6.52
C GLY A 6 26.57 -11.54 -5.59
N ASP A 7 27.63 -12.22 -6.04
CA ASP A 7 28.82 -12.47 -5.23
C ASP A 7 29.49 -11.15 -4.77
N SER A 8 29.36 -10.08 -5.57
CA SER A 8 29.91 -8.75 -5.22
C SER A 8 29.28 -8.16 -3.96
N LEU A 9 28.04 -8.53 -3.64
CA LEU A 9 27.31 -8.01 -2.48
C LEU A 9 27.89 -8.46 -1.15
N VAL A 10 28.58 -9.60 -1.13
CA VAL A 10 29.25 -10.14 0.06
C VAL A 10 30.29 -9.15 0.59
N LEU A 11 30.93 -8.38 -0.29
CA LEU A 11 31.89 -7.33 0.09
C LEU A 11 31.26 -5.94 0.10
N LEU A 12 30.35 -5.67 -0.84
CA LEU A 12 29.78 -4.33 -1.01
C LEU A 12 28.87 -3.91 0.15
N ILE A 13 28.06 -4.81 0.70
CA ILE A 13 27.15 -4.47 1.82
C ILE A 13 27.93 -4.14 3.10
N PRO A 14 28.90 -4.96 3.57
CA PRO A 14 29.73 -4.58 4.70
C PRO A 14 30.50 -3.28 4.49
N GLN A 15 31.01 -3.05 3.27
CA GLN A 15 31.71 -1.81 2.93
C GLN A 15 30.77 -0.60 3.01
N LEU A 16 29.54 -0.73 2.51
CA LEU A 16 28.50 0.31 2.60
C LEU A 16 28.16 0.63 4.06
N GLU A 17 27.92 -0.39 4.90
CA GLU A 17 27.66 -0.19 6.33
C GLU A 17 28.83 0.51 7.03
N HIS A 18 30.07 0.14 6.70
CA HIS A 18 31.25 0.80 7.24
C HIS A 18 31.34 2.26 6.82
N CYS A 19 31.13 2.58 5.53
CA CYS A 19 31.10 3.95 5.02
C CYS A 19 30.04 4.80 5.73
N LEU A 20 28.84 4.25 5.95
CA LEU A 20 27.77 4.92 6.71
C LEU A 20 28.18 5.18 8.16
N ARG A 21 28.83 4.21 8.82
CA ARG A 21 29.35 4.37 10.18
C ARG A 21 30.42 5.45 10.27
N VAL A 22 31.34 5.53 9.30
CA VAL A 22 32.34 6.61 9.22
C VAL A 22 31.65 7.97 9.17
N ILE A 23 30.67 8.14 8.29
CA ILE A 23 29.93 9.41 8.17
C ILE A 23 29.19 9.72 9.47
N TYR A 24 28.54 8.73 10.07
CA TYR A 24 27.84 8.87 11.35
C TYR A 24 28.78 9.35 12.46
N CYS A 25 29.95 8.70 12.63
CA CYS A 25 30.92 9.07 13.66
C CYS A 25 31.49 10.47 13.45
N GLN A 26 31.72 10.87 12.20
CA GLN A 26 32.19 12.22 11.85
C GLN A 26 31.14 13.28 12.15
N VAL A 27 29.87 13.04 11.79
CA VAL A 27 28.79 14.01 11.97
C VAL A 27 28.41 14.19 13.45
N ASN A 28 28.47 13.10 14.23
CA ASN A 28 28.11 13.10 15.64
C ASN A 28 29.31 13.28 16.59
N ASP A 29 30.51 13.59 16.07
CA ASP A 29 31.76 13.75 16.84
C ASP A 29 32.02 12.62 17.85
N CYS A 30 31.88 11.37 17.38
CA CYS A 30 32.02 10.17 18.20
C CYS A 30 32.97 9.13 17.55
N PRO A 31 34.26 9.46 17.39
CA PRO A 31 35.24 8.60 16.72
C PRO A 31 35.39 7.23 17.38
N ASP A 32 35.22 7.17 18.72
CA ASP A 32 35.32 5.93 19.48
C ASP A 32 34.28 4.88 19.04
N ARG A 33 33.13 5.31 18.50
CA ARG A 33 32.05 4.42 18.03
C ARG A 33 32.31 3.74 16.68
N LEU A 34 33.42 4.05 16.01
CA LEU A 34 33.73 3.53 14.67
C LEU A 34 34.16 2.05 14.70
N LEU A 35 34.98 1.67 15.68
CA LEU A 35 35.62 0.34 15.78
C LEU A 35 35.22 -0.43 17.05
N THR A 36 34.47 0.17 17.96
CA THR A 36 34.15 -0.43 19.26
C THR A 36 32.98 -1.41 19.16
N ALA A 37 33.32 -2.70 19.09
CA ALA A 37 32.48 -3.76 19.66
C ALA A 37 33.07 -4.13 21.01
N GLU A 38 32.95 -3.25 22.00
CA GLU A 38 33.40 -3.59 23.36
C GLU A 38 32.31 -4.43 24.03
N SER A 39 32.70 -5.39 24.87
CA SER A 39 31.75 -6.23 25.62
C SER A 39 30.83 -5.43 26.56
N THR A 40 31.18 -4.18 26.84
CA THR A 40 30.50 -3.27 27.78
C THR A 40 29.71 -2.16 27.09
N SER A 41 29.77 -2.03 25.77
CA SER A 41 29.06 -1.00 25.01
C SER A 41 28.12 -1.60 23.97
N LEU A 42 26.98 -0.94 23.75
CA LEU A 42 26.04 -1.36 22.71
C LEU A 42 26.67 -1.11 21.33
N TYR A 43 26.60 -2.11 20.47
CA TYR A 43 27.07 -2.00 19.09
C TYR A 43 26.24 -0.95 18.33
N THR A 44 26.91 0.00 17.66
CA THR A 44 26.26 0.98 16.78
C THR A 44 25.61 0.26 15.59
N THR A 45 24.29 0.12 15.63
CA THR A 45 23.52 -0.60 14.60
C THR A 45 23.24 0.28 13.39
N LEU A 46 22.90 -0.36 12.25
CA LEU A 46 22.46 0.38 11.06
C LEU A 46 21.19 1.19 11.33
N ASP A 47 20.26 0.66 12.13
CA ASP A 47 19.05 1.37 12.51
C ASP A 47 19.35 2.64 13.33
N GLU A 48 20.36 2.59 14.20
CA GLU A 48 20.84 3.77 14.93
C GLU A 48 21.52 4.77 14.00
N ILE A 49 22.34 4.29 13.05
CA ILE A 49 23.00 5.14 12.05
C ILE A 49 21.98 5.89 11.19
N LEU A 50 20.87 5.25 10.84
CA LEU A 50 19.82 5.84 10.02
C LEU A 50 18.71 6.52 10.85
N ALA A 51 18.89 6.71 12.17
CA ALA A 51 17.88 7.30 13.06
C ALA A 51 17.83 8.85 12.98
N PRO A 52 16.65 9.47 13.20
CA PRO A 52 16.40 10.89 12.95
C PRO A 52 17.31 11.87 13.70
N ALA A 53 17.65 11.55 14.95
CA ALA A 53 18.38 12.45 15.83
C ALA A 53 19.91 12.45 15.58
N GLN A 54 20.42 11.53 14.76
CA GLN A 54 21.86 11.26 14.66
C GLN A 54 22.31 11.07 13.21
N HIS A 55 21.58 11.67 12.26
CA HIS A 55 21.79 11.42 10.84
C HIS A 55 23.21 11.73 10.38
N PRO A 56 23.87 10.80 9.66
CA PRO A 56 24.86 11.24 8.69
C PRO A 56 24.15 12.24 7.77
N VAL A 57 24.77 13.39 7.45
CA VAL A 57 24.19 14.40 6.55
C VAL A 57 23.99 13.78 5.16
N VAL A 58 22.89 13.06 5.00
CA VAL A 58 22.55 12.26 3.84
C VAL A 58 21.24 12.82 3.33
N GLU A 59 21.20 13.10 2.04
CA GLU A 59 20.01 13.58 1.35
C GLU A 59 18.83 12.63 1.57
N GLU A 60 17.62 13.20 1.76
CA GLU A 60 16.38 12.45 2.02
C GLU A 60 16.15 11.30 1.02
N GLY A 61 16.45 11.53 -0.26
CA GLY A 61 16.35 10.52 -1.29
C GLY A 61 17.29 9.32 -1.11
N LEU A 62 18.56 9.58 -0.76
CA LEU A 62 19.54 8.52 -0.48
C LEU A 62 19.16 7.74 0.79
N LEU A 63 18.63 8.44 1.79
CA LEU A 63 18.10 7.81 3.00
C LEU A 63 16.92 6.88 2.71
N MET A 64 15.98 7.31 1.84
CA MET A 64 14.90 6.43 1.36
C MET A 64 15.44 5.22 0.59
N MET A 65 16.46 5.37 -0.26
CA MET A 65 17.08 4.23 -0.95
C MET A 65 17.68 3.22 0.04
N LEU A 66 18.40 3.71 1.05
CA LEU A 66 19.00 2.88 2.09
C LEU A 66 17.92 2.12 2.86
N LEU A 67 16.87 2.80 3.33
CA LEU A 67 15.77 2.18 4.05
C LEU A 67 15.04 1.12 3.22
N ASP A 68 14.78 1.40 1.93
CA ASP A 68 14.17 0.44 1.01
C ASP A 68 15.05 -0.79 0.80
N LEU A 69 16.36 -0.59 0.69
CA LEU A 69 17.32 -1.67 0.48
C LEU A 69 17.50 -2.56 1.72
N THR A 70 17.61 -1.95 2.90
CA THR A 70 18.07 -2.65 4.11
C THR A 70 16.96 -3.03 5.07
N SER A 71 15.92 -2.20 5.22
CA SER A 71 15.04 -2.27 6.40
C SER A 71 13.55 -2.38 6.07
N SER A 72 13.11 -1.97 4.87
CA SER A 72 11.70 -1.95 4.50
C SER A 72 11.08 -3.35 4.46
N LEU A 73 9.99 -3.57 5.21
CA LEU A 73 9.33 -4.89 5.35
C LEU A 73 8.85 -5.50 4.03
N THR A 74 8.41 -4.66 3.09
CA THR A 74 7.98 -5.12 1.76
C THR A 74 9.09 -5.00 0.71
N GLY A 75 10.27 -4.55 1.13
CA GLY A 75 11.45 -4.41 0.31
C GLY A 75 12.32 -5.66 0.24
N PRO A 76 13.44 -5.59 -0.48
CA PRO A 76 14.38 -6.71 -0.60
C PRO A 76 14.98 -7.14 0.75
N ARG A 77 15.06 -6.24 1.74
CA ARG A 77 15.74 -6.48 3.04
C ARG A 77 17.08 -7.16 2.85
N LEU A 78 17.83 -6.66 1.86
CA LEU A 78 18.95 -7.38 1.26
C LEU A 78 20.04 -7.65 2.32
N ARG A 79 20.27 -6.67 3.20
CA ARG A 79 21.17 -6.78 4.34
C ARG A 79 20.83 -7.97 5.24
N ASP A 80 19.58 -8.07 5.69
CA ASP A 80 19.14 -9.14 6.60
C ASP A 80 19.14 -10.51 5.90
N ARG A 81 18.62 -10.57 4.66
CA ARG A 81 18.56 -11.85 3.92
C ARG A 81 19.94 -12.39 3.58
N LEU A 82 20.91 -11.51 3.27
CA LEU A 82 22.29 -11.91 3.05
C LEU A 82 22.94 -12.42 4.33
N SER A 83 22.77 -11.73 5.46
CA SER A 83 23.39 -12.13 6.74
C SER A 83 22.80 -13.42 7.31
N HIS A 84 21.53 -13.72 7.01
CA HIS A 84 20.86 -14.97 7.39
C HIS A 84 21.08 -16.12 6.39
N GLY A 85 21.73 -15.88 5.24
CA GLY A 85 21.91 -16.89 4.20
C GLY A 85 20.61 -17.28 3.48
N GLU A 86 19.59 -16.42 3.53
CA GLU A 86 18.29 -16.61 2.89
C GLU A 86 18.27 -16.17 1.41
N CYS A 87 19.43 -15.74 0.89
CA CYS A 87 19.58 -15.19 -0.44
C CYS A 87 20.47 -16.07 -1.32
N ASP A 88 19.92 -16.59 -2.42
CA ASP A 88 20.72 -17.23 -3.46
C ASP A 88 21.38 -16.16 -4.34
N LEU A 89 22.68 -15.93 -4.10
CA LEU A 89 23.50 -14.96 -4.83
C LEU A 89 23.53 -15.19 -6.34
N SER A 90 23.39 -16.45 -6.79
CA SER A 90 23.40 -16.79 -8.21
C SER A 90 22.12 -16.39 -8.93
N SER A 91 21.02 -16.24 -8.18
CA SER A 91 19.70 -15.86 -8.69
C SER A 91 19.43 -14.35 -8.65
N LEU A 92 20.31 -13.57 -8.02
CA LEU A 92 20.08 -12.15 -7.82
C LEU A 92 20.09 -11.38 -9.14
N PRO A 93 19.05 -10.57 -9.40
CA PRO A 93 18.97 -9.87 -10.67
C PRO A 93 20.01 -8.74 -10.73
N GLN A 94 20.64 -8.60 -11.90
CA GLN A 94 21.70 -7.61 -12.13
C GLN A 94 21.26 -6.17 -11.77
N TRP A 95 20.01 -5.80 -12.04
CA TRP A 95 19.50 -4.46 -11.72
C TRP A 95 19.55 -4.16 -10.22
N LEU A 96 19.35 -5.16 -9.35
CA LEU A 96 19.40 -4.98 -7.90
C LEU A 96 20.83 -4.79 -7.44
N VAL A 97 21.76 -5.59 -7.97
CA VAL A 97 23.20 -5.44 -7.67
C VAL A 97 23.70 -4.06 -8.12
N ASN A 98 23.33 -3.64 -9.33
CA ASN A 98 23.65 -2.30 -9.84
C ASN A 98 23.05 -1.21 -8.95
N HIS A 99 21.83 -1.39 -8.44
CA HIS A 99 21.21 -0.43 -7.53
C HIS A 99 22.00 -0.30 -6.22
N VAL A 100 22.45 -1.41 -5.62
CA VAL A 100 23.31 -1.39 -4.43
C VAL A 100 24.61 -0.64 -4.72
N PHE A 101 25.20 -0.88 -5.89
CA PHE A 101 26.42 -0.19 -6.31
C PHE A 101 26.20 1.32 -6.46
N CYS A 102 25.10 1.74 -7.09
CA CYS A 102 24.72 3.16 -7.17
C CYS A 102 24.51 3.78 -5.77
N VAL A 103 23.82 3.09 -4.86
CA VAL A 103 23.63 3.55 -3.48
C VAL A 103 24.98 3.71 -2.76
N ALA A 104 25.89 2.75 -2.92
CA ALA A 104 27.23 2.84 -2.35
C ALA A 104 28.03 4.02 -2.90
N LEU A 105 27.99 4.26 -4.22
CA LEU A 105 28.62 5.44 -4.82
C LEU A 105 28.01 6.74 -4.31
N CYS A 106 26.68 6.82 -4.17
CA CYS A 106 26.02 7.98 -3.57
C CYS A 106 26.49 8.24 -2.13
N VAL A 107 26.64 7.19 -1.31
CA VAL A 107 27.16 7.32 0.07
C VAL A 107 28.62 7.76 0.06
N SER A 108 29.47 7.18 -0.79
CA SER A 108 30.88 7.59 -0.92
C SER A 108 31.01 9.06 -1.32
N HIS A 109 30.15 9.54 -2.23
CA HIS A 109 30.14 10.94 -2.66
C HIS A 109 29.78 11.93 -1.53
N GLN A 110 29.08 11.50 -0.47
CA GLN A 110 28.73 12.35 0.68
C GLN A 110 29.88 12.52 1.69
N GLN A 111 30.98 11.78 1.57
CA GLN A 111 32.10 11.89 2.50
C GLN A 111 32.88 13.21 2.27
N LYS A 112 32.83 14.12 3.24
CA LYS A 112 33.61 15.37 3.20
C LYS A 112 35.10 15.07 3.42
N GLY A 113 35.96 15.59 2.53
CA GLY A 113 37.42 15.51 2.67
C GLY A 113 38.10 14.42 1.84
N GLY A 114 37.35 13.65 1.05
CA GLY A 114 37.93 12.81 0.01
C GLY A 114 38.32 13.66 -1.21
N ASP A 115 39.59 13.63 -1.60
CA ASP A 115 40.07 14.20 -2.88
C ASP A 115 39.59 13.32 -4.04
N HIS A 116 38.27 13.27 -4.22
CA HIS A 116 37.63 12.40 -5.17
C HIS A 116 37.63 13.07 -6.54
N LYS A 117 38.55 12.65 -7.41
CA LYS A 117 38.49 12.92 -8.86
C LYS A 117 37.34 12.13 -9.49
N CYS A 118 36.11 12.48 -9.13
CA CYS A 118 34.92 11.96 -9.78
C CYS A 118 34.60 12.84 -10.99
N SER A 119 34.20 12.23 -12.10
CA SER A 119 33.71 12.98 -13.26
C SER A 119 32.51 13.83 -12.84
N SER A 120 32.49 15.11 -13.24
CA SER A 120 31.39 16.03 -12.95
C SER A 120 30.03 15.48 -13.42
N VAL A 121 30.04 14.71 -14.51
CA VAL A 121 28.85 14.03 -15.05
C VAL A 121 28.33 12.98 -14.06
N LEU A 122 29.20 12.09 -13.57
CA LEU A 122 28.80 11.03 -12.64
C LEU A 122 28.30 11.62 -11.31
N CYS A 123 28.95 12.67 -10.79
CA CYS A 123 28.46 13.38 -9.61
C CYS A 123 27.03 13.92 -9.81
N SER A 124 26.77 14.56 -10.95
CA SER A 124 25.45 15.10 -11.27
C SER A 124 24.38 14.02 -11.42
N GLU A 125 24.72 12.87 -11.98
CA GLU A 125 23.82 11.72 -12.12
C GLU A 125 23.48 11.10 -10.77
N LEU A 126 24.48 10.90 -9.90
CA LEU A 126 24.27 10.36 -8.56
C LEU A 126 23.39 11.28 -7.71
N GLN A 127 23.63 12.60 -7.77
CA GLN A 127 22.81 13.59 -7.07
C GLN A 127 21.38 13.67 -7.63
N THR A 128 21.23 13.54 -8.95
CA THR A 128 19.90 13.47 -9.57
C THR A 128 19.17 12.20 -9.14
N ALA A 129 19.87 11.05 -9.11
CA ALA A 129 19.32 9.78 -8.70
C ALA A 129 18.85 9.82 -7.24
N SER A 130 19.64 10.38 -6.32
CA SER A 130 19.23 10.57 -4.92
C SER A 130 18.05 11.53 -4.82
N SER A 131 18.18 12.77 -5.30
CA SER A 131 17.14 13.80 -5.17
C SER A 131 15.78 13.42 -5.75
N CYS A 132 15.75 12.64 -6.82
CA CYS A 132 14.51 12.23 -7.50
C CYS A 132 13.93 10.92 -6.95
N TYR A 133 14.64 10.22 -6.06
CA TYR A 133 14.19 8.93 -5.57
C TYR A 133 12.93 9.04 -4.73
N ARG A 134 12.04 8.07 -4.91
CA ARG A 134 10.87 7.87 -4.08
C ARG A 134 10.86 6.43 -3.64
N SER A 135 10.59 6.20 -2.36
CA SER A 135 10.46 4.84 -1.84
C SER A 135 9.42 4.06 -2.63
N ARG A 136 9.81 2.85 -3.00
CA ARG A 136 9.00 1.86 -3.72
C ARG A 136 8.49 0.76 -2.82
N PHE A 137 9.08 0.62 -1.62
CA PHE A 137 8.76 -0.47 -0.71
C PHE A 137 8.21 0.01 0.64
N HIS A 138 8.27 1.30 0.94
CA HIS A 138 7.69 1.81 2.18
C HIS A 138 6.16 1.67 2.18
N VAL A 139 5.60 1.25 3.32
CA VAL A 139 4.17 0.95 3.46
C VAL A 139 3.28 2.14 3.07
N MET A 140 3.68 3.37 3.40
CA MET A 140 2.92 4.57 3.03
C MET A 140 2.88 4.79 1.51
N ALA A 141 4.00 4.56 0.83
CA ALA A 141 4.09 4.67 -0.62
C ALA A 141 3.26 3.58 -1.30
N ASN A 142 3.35 2.35 -0.80
CA ASN A 142 2.55 1.23 -1.28
C ASN A 142 1.06 1.44 -1.07
N LEU A 143 0.64 1.87 0.13
CA LEU A 143 -0.76 2.11 0.43
C LEU A 143 -1.34 3.20 -0.47
N SER A 144 -0.68 4.35 -0.58
CA SER A 144 -1.10 5.43 -1.49
C SER A 144 -1.15 4.96 -2.95
N GLY A 145 -0.10 4.28 -3.41
CA GLY A 145 -0.02 3.77 -4.79
C GLY A 145 -1.11 2.73 -5.09
N ARG A 146 -1.41 1.82 -4.16
CA ARG A 146 -2.44 0.79 -4.30
C ARG A 146 -3.84 1.40 -4.32
N ILE A 147 -4.15 2.32 -3.41
CA ILE A 147 -5.42 3.05 -3.40
C ILE A 147 -5.60 3.82 -4.72
N GLY A 148 -4.59 4.60 -5.13
CA GLY A 148 -4.65 5.37 -6.38
C GLY A 148 -4.87 4.49 -7.61
N ASN A 149 -4.11 3.40 -7.74
CA ASN A 149 -4.30 2.45 -8.84
C ASN A 149 -5.71 1.84 -8.82
N LEU A 150 -6.27 1.56 -7.64
CA LEU A 150 -7.59 0.96 -7.52
C LEU A 150 -8.69 1.97 -7.88
N LEU A 151 -8.54 3.24 -7.48
CA LEU A 151 -9.47 4.33 -7.84
C LEU A 151 -9.44 4.66 -9.34
N ASP A 152 -8.25 4.74 -9.95
CA ASP A 152 -8.10 5.06 -11.38
C ASP A 152 -8.83 4.07 -12.27
N ASN A 153 -8.81 2.79 -11.90
CA ASN A 153 -9.44 1.72 -12.67
C ASN A 153 -10.88 1.41 -12.22
N TRP A 154 -11.39 2.10 -11.18
CA TRP A 154 -12.69 1.75 -10.58
C TRP A 154 -13.85 1.91 -11.56
N VAL A 155 -13.83 3.00 -12.34
CA VAL A 155 -14.88 3.27 -13.33
C VAL A 155 -14.92 2.16 -14.37
N GLU A 156 -13.77 1.67 -14.85
CA GLU A 156 -13.71 0.56 -15.81
C GLU A 156 -14.39 -0.70 -15.26
N TRP A 157 -14.34 -0.95 -13.95
CA TRP A 157 -14.91 -2.17 -13.34
C TRP A 157 -16.43 -2.18 -13.25
N GLN A 158 -17.06 -1.01 -13.22
CA GLN A 158 -18.52 -0.91 -13.24
C GLN A 158 -19.13 -1.33 -14.59
N HIS A 159 -18.33 -1.36 -15.66
CA HIS A 159 -18.80 -1.52 -17.04
C HIS A 159 -18.77 -2.97 -17.53
N CYS A 160 -18.98 -3.98 -16.68
CA CYS A 160 -19.29 -5.33 -17.18
C CYS A 160 -20.80 -5.38 -17.50
N PRO A 161 -21.22 -5.26 -18.77
CA PRO A 161 -22.65 -5.18 -19.06
C PRO A 161 -23.31 -6.53 -18.77
N PRO A 162 -24.53 -6.52 -18.21
CA PRO A 162 -25.32 -7.74 -18.13
C PRO A 162 -25.58 -8.27 -19.56
N PRO A 163 -25.77 -9.58 -19.74
CA PRO A 163 -26.18 -10.12 -21.03
C PRO A 163 -27.47 -9.44 -21.54
N PRO A 164 -27.61 -9.17 -22.85
CA PRO A 164 -28.73 -8.39 -23.40
C PRO A 164 -30.10 -9.04 -23.17
N ASP A 165 -30.14 -10.38 -23.12
CA ASP A 165 -31.36 -11.15 -22.90
C ASP A 165 -31.60 -11.47 -21.40
N LEU A 166 -30.89 -10.80 -20.49
CA LEU A 166 -31.05 -11.04 -19.06
C LEU A 166 -32.38 -10.43 -18.57
N PRO A 167 -33.28 -11.22 -17.97
CA PRO A 167 -34.50 -10.68 -17.38
C PRO A 167 -34.20 -9.68 -16.28
N GLU A 168 -34.90 -8.54 -16.30
CA GLU A 168 -34.86 -7.60 -15.19
C GLU A 168 -35.31 -8.31 -13.91
N THR A 169 -34.44 -8.28 -12.92
CA THR A 169 -34.71 -8.85 -11.61
C THR A 169 -34.80 -7.70 -10.63
N SER A 170 -36.00 -7.36 -10.18
CA SER A 170 -36.17 -6.41 -9.07
C SER A 170 -35.58 -7.03 -7.81
N MET A 171 -34.52 -6.42 -7.28
CA MET A 171 -33.95 -6.79 -6.00
C MET A 171 -34.21 -5.64 -5.03
N ASP A 172 -34.66 -5.96 -3.82
CA ASP A 172 -34.81 -4.95 -2.76
C ASP A 172 -33.46 -4.27 -2.54
N SER A 173 -33.42 -2.95 -2.54
CA SER A 173 -32.20 -2.18 -2.25
C SER A 173 -31.72 -2.45 -0.83
N CYS A 174 -30.41 -2.57 -0.63
CA CYS A 174 -29.83 -2.66 0.71
C CYS A 174 -29.68 -1.26 1.33
N PRO A 175 -30.53 -0.87 2.32
CA PRO A 175 -30.58 0.50 2.81
C PRO A 175 -29.24 0.95 3.41
N HIS A 176 -28.58 0.09 4.19
CA HIS A 176 -27.31 0.43 4.82
C HIS A 176 -26.19 0.74 3.82
N ILE A 177 -26.11 0.01 2.71
CA ILE A 177 -25.09 0.26 1.67
C ILE A 177 -25.40 1.55 0.93
N ALA A 178 -26.68 1.80 0.63
CA ALA A 178 -27.13 3.04 0.00
C ALA A 178 -26.82 4.28 0.89
N THR A 179 -27.21 4.24 2.17
CA THR A 179 -26.91 5.33 3.12
C THR A 179 -25.42 5.56 3.29
N TRP A 180 -24.61 4.50 3.33
CA TRP A 180 -23.15 4.66 3.39
C TRP A 180 -22.60 5.28 2.11
N ALA A 181 -23.13 4.93 0.94
CA ALA A 181 -22.75 5.55 -0.31
C ALA A 181 -23.10 7.06 -0.32
N GLU A 182 -24.30 7.44 0.12
CA GLU A 182 -24.71 8.85 0.23
C GLU A 182 -23.74 9.65 1.10
N LEU A 183 -23.31 9.08 2.23
CA LEU A 183 -22.30 9.70 3.12
C LEU A 183 -20.94 9.90 2.45
N MET A 184 -20.53 8.98 1.56
CA MET A 184 -19.22 9.03 0.93
C MET A 184 -19.17 9.92 -0.33
N PHE A 185 -20.28 9.97 -1.09
CA PHE A 185 -20.32 10.61 -2.40
C PHE A 185 -21.06 11.95 -2.46
N HIS A 186 -21.82 12.35 -1.42
CA HIS A 186 -22.73 13.53 -1.46
C HIS A 186 -23.81 13.42 -2.54
N GLY A 187 -25.04 13.84 -2.22
CA GLY A 187 -26.20 13.60 -3.09
C GLY A 187 -26.11 14.15 -4.51
N ASP A 188 -25.35 15.22 -4.73
CA ASP A 188 -25.26 15.90 -6.04
C ASP A 188 -24.01 15.54 -6.86
N GLU A 189 -23.01 14.87 -6.28
CA GLU A 189 -21.76 14.55 -6.98
C GLU A 189 -21.87 13.19 -7.68
N ARG A 190 -21.48 13.14 -8.97
CA ARG A 190 -21.41 11.84 -9.66
C ARG A 190 -20.27 11.02 -9.05
N VAL A 191 -20.55 9.77 -8.72
CA VAL A 191 -19.57 8.82 -8.15
C VAL A 191 -18.25 8.81 -8.94
N ALA A 192 -18.32 8.82 -10.27
CA ALA A 192 -17.13 8.85 -11.12
C ALA A 192 -16.28 10.12 -10.96
N GLU A 193 -16.91 11.29 -10.87
CA GLU A 193 -16.22 12.58 -10.68
C GLU A 193 -15.56 12.65 -9.30
N ARG A 194 -16.26 12.14 -8.27
CA ARG A 194 -15.70 12.05 -6.91
C ARG A 194 -14.50 11.11 -6.84
N VAL A 195 -14.58 9.95 -7.46
CA VAL A 195 -13.47 8.97 -7.54
C VAL A 195 -12.26 9.59 -8.25
N GLN A 196 -12.47 10.27 -9.38
CA GLN A 196 -11.41 10.96 -10.11
C GLN A 196 -10.78 12.07 -9.28
N THR A 197 -11.59 12.88 -8.60
CA THR A 197 -11.13 13.98 -7.73
C THR A 197 -10.28 13.45 -6.58
N VAL A 198 -10.74 12.40 -5.88
CA VAL A 198 -9.99 11.78 -4.79
C VAL A 198 -8.70 11.13 -5.29
N SER A 199 -8.75 10.42 -6.42
CA SER A 199 -7.54 9.84 -7.02
C SER A 199 -6.52 10.92 -7.38
N PHE A 200 -6.95 12.00 -8.04
CA PHE A 200 -6.08 13.12 -8.40
C PHE A 200 -5.41 13.72 -7.16
N HIS A 201 -6.17 14.06 -6.12
CA HIS A 201 -5.60 14.62 -4.89
C HIS A 201 -4.62 13.67 -4.20
N LEU A 202 -4.93 12.37 -4.16
CA LEU A 202 -4.05 11.36 -3.58
C LEU A 202 -2.71 11.28 -4.35
N ARG A 203 -2.75 11.34 -5.68
CA ARG A 203 -1.55 11.29 -6.55
C ARG A 203 -0.66 12.52 -6.44
N GLN A 204 -1.25 13.69 -6.18
CA GLN A 204 -0.49 14.93 -5.99
C GLN A 204 0.26 14.97 -4.66
N GLN A 205 -0.22 14.24 -3.65
CA GLN A 205 0.41 14.21 -2.34
C GLN A 205 1.62 13.25 -2.33
N LYS A 206 2.78 13.76 -1.93
CA LYS A 206 3.92 12.91 -1.60
C LYS A 206 3.71 12.35 -0.18
N PRO A 207 3.63 11.02 0.00
CA PRO A 207 3.55 10.45 1.34
C PRO A 207 4.80 10.84 2.15
N PRO A 208 4.66 11.44 3.34
CA PRO A 208 5.79 11.53 4.27
C PRO A 208 6.20 10.11 4.66
N ILE A 209 7.44 9.74 4.33
CA ILE A 209 7.95 8.37 4.50
C ILE A 209 8.88 8.26 5.70
N LEU A 210 9.78 9.24 5.86
CA LEU A 210 10.82 9.17 6.87
C LEU A 210 10.25 9.31 8.29
N TYR A 211 10.75 8.48 9.21
CA TYR A 211 10.51 8.53 10.65
C TYR A 211 9.05 8.57 11.08
N ARG A 212 8.18 7.89 10.33
CA ARG A 212 6.79 7.75 10.72
C ARG A 212 6.69 6.98 12.04
N PRO A 213 5.86 7.44 12.99
CA PRO A 213 5.63 6.73 14.24
C PRO A 213 5.23 5.28 14.01
N ARG A 214 5.69 4.36 14.88
CA ARG A 214 5.38 2.93 14.77
C ARG A 214 3.87 2.66 14.71
N ALA A 215 3.08 3.35 15.55
CA ALA A 215 1.63 3.20 15.57
C ALA A 215 0.98 3.55 14.21
N GLU A 216 1.52 4.54 13.51
CA GLU A 216 1.08 4.89 12.16
C GLU A 216 1.44 3.79 11.15
N LEU A 217 2.66 3.27 11.19
CA LEU A 217 3.10 2.21 10.29
C LEU A 217 2.29 0.91 10.48
N GLU A 218 1.95 0.57 11.73
CA GLU A 218 1.09 -0.57 12.05
C GLU A 218 -0.33 -0.38 11.47
N LEU A 219 -0.91 0.81 11.63
CA LEU A 219 -2.22 1.14 11.04
C LEU A 219 -2.18 1.14 9.51
N ALA A 220 -1.15 1.73 8.90
CA ALA A 220 -0.96 1.75 7.45
C ALA A 220 -0.81 0.33 6.89
N THR A 221 -0.11 -0.56 7.59
CA THR A 221 0.03 -1.98 7.21
C THR A 221 -1.33 -2.69 7.25
N ALA A 222 -2.12 -2.45 8.30
CA ALA A 222 -3.46 -3.02 8.40
C ALA A 222 -4.40 -2.52 7.30
N LEU A 223 -4.35 -1.22 6.97
CA LEU A 223 -5.10 -0.63 5.86
C LEU A 223 -4.66 -1.18 4.50
N LEU A 224 -3.36 -1.39 4.28
CA LEU A 224 -2.84 -2.01 3.06
C LEU A 224 -3.44 -3.41 2.88
N GLY A 225 -3.54 -4.20 3.96
CA GLY A 225 -4.23 -5.49 3.93
C GLY A 225 -5.74 -5.40 3.60
N VAL A 226 -6.42 -4.31 3.99
CA VAL A 226 -7.80 -4.05 3.53
C VAL A 226 -7.82 -3.85 2.02
N VAL A 227 -6.96 -2.96 1.50
CA VAL A 227 -6.90 -2.62 0.07
C VAL A 227 -6.57 -3.86 -0.77
N ASP A 228 -5.60 -4.68 -0.36
CA ASP A 228 -5.23 -5.90 -1.09
C ASP A 228 -6.38 -6.91 -1.13
N ASN A 229 -7.18 -7.03 -0.06
CA ASN A 229 -8.37 -7.87 -0.08
C ASN A 229 -9.48 -7.27 -0.96
N VAL A 230 -9.59 -5.94 -1.05
CA VAL A 230 -10.53 -5.29 -1.98
C VAL A 230 -10.13 -5.59 -3.42
N VAL A 231 -8.85 -5.44 -3.77
CA VAL A 231 -8.29 -5.82 -5.09
C VAL A 231 -8.67 -7.25 -5.43
N GLN A 232 -8.39 -8.21 -4.54
CA GLN A 232 -8.71 -9.62 -4.77
C GLN A 232 -10.21 -9.87 -4.95
N THR A 233 -11.05 -9.19 -4.16
CA THR A 233 -12.50 -9.33 -4.28
C THR A 233 -12.99 -8.80 -5.62
N VAL A 234 -12.47 -7.64 -6.05
CA VAL A 234 -12.78 -7.04 -7.34
C VAL A 234 -12.38 -7.96 -8.49
N ASP A 235 -11.17 -8.51 -8.45
CA ASP A 235 -10.69 -9.42 -9.49
C ASP A 235 -11.57 -10.67 -9.61
N LYS A 236 -11.99 -11.25 -8.48
CA LYS A 236 -12.90 -12.39 -8.46
C LYS A 236 -14.28 -12.04 -9.01
N LEU A 237 -14.85 -10.90 -8.63
CA LEU A 237 -16.13 -10.43 -9.14
C LEU A 237 -16.08 -10.18 -10.65
N ARG A 238 -15.02 -9.54 -11.15
CA ARG A 238 -14.79 -9.32 -12.58
C ARG A 238 -14.68 -10.63 -13.35
N HIS A 239 -13.88 -11.56 -12.83
CA HIS A 239 -13.74 -12.88 -13.44
C HIS A 239 -15.09 -13.61 -13.48
N ALA A 240 -15.86 -13.57 -12.38
CA ALA A 240 -17.20 -14.15 -12.30
C ALA A 240 -18.17 -13.54 -13.32
N ALA A 241 -18.22 -12.21 -13.39
CA ALA A 241 -19.07 -11.48 -14.32
C ALA A 241 -18.72 -11.81 -15.78
N THR A 242 -17.44 -11.77 -16.13
CA THR A 242 -16.95 -12.06 -17.49
C THR A 242 -17.21 -13.51 -17.88
N TYR A 243 -16.84 -14.46 -17.02
CA TYR A 243 -17.04 -15.88 -17.26
C TYR A 243 -18.52 -16.23 -17.47
N ARG A 244 -19.39 -15.69 -16.61
CA ARG A 244 -20.84 -15.95 -16.73
C ARG A 244 -21.49 -15.23 -17.90
N HIS A 245 -21.01 -14.04 -18.26
CA HIS A 245 -21.43 -13.37 -19.48
C HIS A 245 -21.14 -14.26 -20.70
N GLN A 246 -19.91 -14.79 -20.82
CA GLN A 246 -19.52 -15.67 -21.93
C GLN A 246 -20.37 -16.95 -21.97
N MET A 247 -20.58 -17.62 -20.84
CA MET A 247 -21.39 -18.84 -20.77
C MET A 247 -22.87 -18.57 -21.09
N TRP A 248 -23.40 -17.42 -20.69
CA TRP A 248 -24.77 -17.01 -21.04
C TRP A 248 -24.90 -16.79 -22.55
N SER A 249 -24.01 -16.00 -23.14
CA SER A 249 -24.00 -15.68 -24.56
C SER A 249 -23.79 -16.92 -25.43
N ALA A 250 -22.96 -17.87 -24.98
CA ALA A 250 -22.76 -19.16 -25.64
C ALA A 250 -23.95 -20.13 -25.48
N ARG A 251 -25.00 -19.76 -24.73
CA ARG A 251 -26.19 -20.58 -24.43
C ARG A 251 -25.88 -21.94 -23.80
N THR A 252 -24.73 -22.09 -23.15
CA THR A 252 -24.27 -23.35 -22.52
C THR A 252 -24.84 -23.55 -21.11
N LEU A 253 -25.42 -22.51 -20.50
CA LEU A 253 -26.00 -22.58 -19.15
C LEU A 253 -27.33 -23.33 -19.12
N ARG A 254 -27.44 -24.30 -18.20
CA ARG A 254 -28.70 -24.97 -17.81
C ARG A 254 -29.62 -24.02 -17.04
N SER A 255 -30.92 -24.30 -17.01
CA SER A 255 -31.96 -23.46 -16.37
C SER A 255 -31.59 -23.00 -14.94
N ARG A 256 -31.19 -23.91 -14.05
CA ARG A 256 -30.78 -23.57 -12.68
C ARG A 256 -29.59 -22.60 -12.63
N ALA A 257 -28.61 -22.80 -13.51
CA ALA A 257 -27.42 -21.94 -13.58
C ALA A 257 -27.75 -20.55 -14.13
N ARG A 258 -28.75 -20.43 -15.01
CA ARG A 258 -29.27 -19.14 -15.49
C ARG A 258 -29.88 -18.32 -14.34
N VAL A 259 -30.70 -18.95 -13.49
CA VAL A 259 -31.26 -18.28 -12.29
C VAL A 259 -30.15 -17.80 -11.34
N THR A 260 -29.11 -18.62 -11.13
CA THR A 260 -27.95 -18.21 -10.32
C THR A 260 -27.17 -17.06 -10.94
N CYS A 261 -27.06 -17.02 -12.28
CA CYS A 261 -26.44 -15.92 -13.01
C CYS A 261 -27.24 -14.61 -12.86
N GLN A 262 -28.56 -14.67 -13.04
CA GLN A 262 -29.46 -13.52 -12.83
C GLN A 262 -29.31 -12.92 -11.44
N ARG A 263 -29.33 -13.76 -10.39
CA ARG A 263 -29.13 -13.30 -9.01
C ARG A 263 -27.78 -12.64 -8.79
N MET A 264 -26.71 -13.16 -9.40
CA MET A 264 -25.39 -12.54 -9.30
C MET A 264 -25.39 -11.13 -9.90
N TRP A 265 -25.95 -10.97 -11.10
CA TRP A 265 -26.04 -9.68 -11.78
C TRP A 265 -26.88 -8.67 -11.01
N ALA A 266 -27.98 -9.10 -10.39
CA ALA A 266 -28.80 -8.24 -9.55
C ALA A 266 -28.04 -7.73 -8.30
N VAL A 267 -27.17 -8.56 -7.72
CA VAL A 267 -26.40 -8.23 -6.50
C VAL A 267 -25.13 -7.41 -6.79
N LEU A 268 -24.59 -7.54 -7.99
CA LEU A 268 -23.28 -7.00 -8.37
C LEU A 268 -23.14 -5.47 -8.16
N PRO A 269 -24.13 -4.61 -8.51
CA PRO A 269 -24.04 -3.18 -8.28
C PRO A 269 -23.82 -2.82 -6.80
N GLU A 270 -24.51 -3.49 -5.88
CA GLU A 270 -24.36 -3.21 -4.45
C GLU A 270 -23.02 -3.71 -3.88
N LEU A 271 -22.50 -4.83 -4.40
CA LEU A 271 -21.16 -5.28 -4.04
C LEU A 271 -20.12 -4.25 -4.49
N TRP A 272 -20.27 -3.70 -5.70
CA TRP A 272 -19.40 -2.62 -6.17
C TRP A 272 -19.51 -1.38 -5.30
N THR A 273 -20.72 -0.91 -5.03
CA THR A 273 -20.92 0.26 -4.16
C THR A 273 -20.31 0.05 -2.78
N GLY A 274 -20.55 -1.11 -2.14
CA GLY A 274 -20.00 -1.41 -0.82
C GLY A 274 -18.47 -1.48 -0.81
N LEU A 275 -17.85 -2.10 -1.81
CA LEU A 275 -16.38 -2.15 -1.92
C LEU A 275 -15.78 -0.76 -2.21
N LEU A 276 -16.46 0.08 -2.99
CA LEU A 276 -16.03 1.45 -3.21
C LEU A 276 -16.12 2.26 -1.91
N CYS A 277 -17.19 2.13 -1.14
CA CYS A 277 -17.30 2.79 0.17
C CYS A 277 -16.17 2.39 1.12
N ILE A 278 -15.78 1.11 1.14
CA ILE A 278 -14.61 0.62 1.89
C ILE A 278 -13.32 1.30 1.42
N LEU A 279 -13.14 1.44 0.10
CA LEU A 279 -11.98 2.13 -0.46
C LEU A 279 -11.96 3.62 -0.12
N MET A 280 -13.11 4.29 -0.19
CA MET A 280 -13.24 5.71 0.15
C MET A 280 -12.94 5.96 1.63
N ILE A 281 -13.50 5.17 2.55
CA ILE A 281 -13.18 5.30 3.98
C ILE A 281 -11.71 4.95 4.25
N THR A 282 -11.15 3.94 3.57
CA THR A 282 -9.72 3.58 3.69
C THR A 282 -8.82 4.73 3.24
N THR A 283 -9.22 5.46 2.18
CA THR A 283 -8.53 6.67 1.72
C THR A 283 -8.59 7.78 2.76
N ARG A 284 -9.74 7.99 3.41
CA ARG A 284 -9.88 8.94 4.53
C ARG A 284 -9.02 8.53 5.72
N CYS A 285 -8.98 7.24 6.07
CA CYS A 285 -8.10 6.73 7.13
C CYS A 285 -6.61 6.98 6.81
N TYR A 286 -6.20 6.79 5.56
CA TYR A 286 -4.84 7.08 5.12
C TYR A 286 -4.51 8.59 5.22
N GLN A 287 -5.45 9.47 4.86
CA GLN A 287 -5.26 10.92 4.95
C GLN A 287 -5.21 11.41 6.41
N SER A 288 -5.97 10.78 7.31
CA SER A 288 -6.04 11.13 8.74
C SER A 288 -5.18 10.24 9.64
N LEU A 289 -4.18 9.56 9.07
CA LEU A 289 -3.36 8.56 9.76
C LEU A 289 -2.70 9.09 11.06
N PRO A 290 -2.12 10.31 11.11
CA PRO A 290 -1.52 10.84 12.34
C PRO A 290 -2.53 11.03 13.47
N LEU A 291 -3.77 11.42 13.15
CA LEU A 291 -4.83 11.63 14.12
C LEU A 291 -5.39 10.27 14.60
N LEU A 292 -5.63 9.33 13.68
CA LEU A 292 -6.11 7.99 14.02
C LEU A 292 -5.12 7.21 14.89
N ALA A 293 -3.81 7.37 14.66
CA ALA A 293 -2.78 6.71 15.44
C ALA A 293 -2.74 7.17 16.91
N GLN A 294 -3.24 8.38 17.21
CA GLN A 294 -3.41 8.87 18.59
C GLN A 294 -4.62 8.22 19.29
N HIS A 295 -5.53 7.62 18.52
CA HIS A 295 -6.74 6.97 18.99
C HIS A 295 -6.81 5.50 18.55
N PRO A 296 -5.82 4.67 18.94
CA PRO A 296 -5.64 3.32 18.39
C PRO A 296 -6.84 2.40 18.63
N GLN A 297 -7.57 2.58 19.74
CA GLN A 297 -8.74 1.76 20.05
C GLN A 297 -9.86 1.90 19.01
N PHE A 298 -10.14 3.12 18.56
CA PHE A 298 -11.19 3.39 17.57
C PHE A 298 -10.72 3.01 16.16
N ALA A 299 -9.48 3.37 15.82
CA ALA A 299 -8.87 3.03 14.53
C ALA A 299 -8.81 1.50 14.33
N HIS A 300 -8.31 0.75 15.31
CA HIS A 300 -8.24 -0.71 15.22
C HIS A 300 -9.60 -1.39 15.11
N ARG A 301 -10.64 -0.87 15.79
CA ARG A 301 -12.00 -1.41 15.65
C ARG A 301 -12.52 -1.25 14.22
N LEU A 302 -12.36 -0.06 13.63
CA LEU A 302 -12.78 0.23 12.27
C LEU A 302 -12.02 -0.64 11.26
N VAL A 303 -10.68 -0.63 11.31
CA VAL A 303 -9.85 -1.39 10.37
C VAL A 303 -10.07 -2.89 10.51
N LYS A 304 -10.19 -3.41 11.73
CA LYS A 304 -10.50 -4.83 11.95
C LYS A 304 -11.85 -5.23 11.37
N ALA A 305 -12.88 -4.38 11.49
CA ALA A 305 -14.19 -4.63 10.88
C ALA A 305 -14.09 -4.67 9.35
N MET A 306 -13.37 -3.73 8.73
CA MET A 306 -13.11 -3.73 7.29
C MET A 306 -12.32 -4.97 6.85
N SER A 307 -11.17 -5.26 7.48
CA SER A 307 -10.32 -6.40 7.13
C SER A 307 -11.06 -7.74 7.24
N LYS A 308 -11.83 -7.94 8.32
CA LYS A 308 -12.62 -9.16 8.51
C LYS A 308 -13.70 -9.29 7.42
N THR A 309 -14.39 -8.20 7.12
CA THR A 309 -15.45 -8.20 6.12
C THR A 309 -14.90 -8.53 4.75
N VAL A 310 -13.91 -7.77 4.27
CA VAL A 310 -13.37 -7.95 2.92
C VAL A 310 -12.66 -9.30 2.79
N GLY A 311 -11.90 -9.75 3.81
CA GLY A 311 -11.28 -11.08 3.79
C GLY A 311 -12.29 -12.24 3.65
N ASN A 312 -13.45 -12.12 4.29
CA ASN A 312 -14.55 -13.07 4.09
C ASN A 312 -15.20 -12.93 2.70
N THR A 313 -15.39 -11.70 2.22
CA THR A 313 -15.96 -11.41 0.91
C THR A 313 -15.12 -12.00 -0.23
N VAL A 314 -13.79 -11.94 -0.16
CA VAL A 314 -12.88 -12.62 -1.12
C VAL A 314 -13.22 -14.11 -1.26
N THR A 315 -13.55 -14.74 -0.14
CA THR A 315 -13.86 -16.16 -0.10
C THR A 315 -15.25 -16.45 -0.67
N LEU A 316 -16.24 -15.59 -0.41
CA LEU A 316 -17.63 -15.76 -0.83
C LEU A 316 -17.87 -15.40 -2.31
N CYS A 317 -17.09 -14.46 -2.83
CA CYS A 317 -17.12 -13.99 -4.21
C CYS A 317 -16.38 -14.91 -5.19
N ASP A 318 -16.04 -16.12 -4.77
CA ASP A 318 -15.44 -17.11 -5.63
C ASP A 318 -16.49 -17.68 -6.62
N VAL A 319 -16.09 -17.85 -7.89
CA VAL A 319 -16.98 -18.27 -8.98
C VAL A 319 -17.67 -19.59 -8.66
N ASP A 320 -16.96 -20.49 -7.99
CA ASP A 320 -17.42 -21.83 -7.68
C ASP A 320 -18.43 -21.84 -6.51
N LYS A 321 -18.33 -20.88 -5.59
CA LYS A 321 -19.14 -20.88 -4.37
C LYS A 321 -20.52 -20.27 -4.54
N ASN A 322 -20.68 -19.29 -5.44
CA ASN A 322 -21.97 -18.66 -5.72
C ASN A 322 -22.66 -17.96 -4.52
N ARG A 323 -21.89 -17.51 -3.49
CA ARG A 323 -22.43 -16.99 -2.21
C ARG A 323 -22.54 -15.46 -2.18
N TRP A 324 -22.95 -14.85 -3.29
CA TRP A 324 -22.99 -13.39 -3.47
C TRP A 324 -23.95 -12.67 -2.51
N ASN A 325 -25.09 -13.28 -2.17
CA ASN A 325 -26.03 -12.73 -1.20
C ASN A 325 -25.44 -12.66 0.21
N GLU A 326 -24.57 -13.61 0.57
CA GLU A 326 -23.90 -13.59 1.86
C GLU A 326 -22.81 -12.52 1.88
N ALA A 327 -22.07 -12.36 0.78
CA ALA A 327 -21.15 -11.23 0.60
C ALA A 327 -21.87 -9.89 0.75
N ARG A 328 -23.04 -9.75 0.12
CA ARG A 328 -23.92 -8.57 0.24
C ARG A 328 -24.36 -8.34 1.69
N SER A 329 -24.77 -9.39 2.39
CA SER A 329 -25.15 -9.31 3.81
C SER A 329 -24.00 -8.86 4.70
N LEU A 330 -22.79 -9.39 4.48
CA LEU A 330 -21.59 -8.94 5.21
C LEU A 330 -21.26 -7.47 4.96
N LEU A 331 -21.37 -7.02 3.70
CA LEU A 331 -21.18 -5.60 3.37
C LEU A 331 -22.26 -4.72 4.02
N SER A 332 -23.52 -5.18 4.08
CA SER A 332 -24.58 -4.47 4.79
C SER A 332 -24.30 -4.36 6.28
N THR A 333 -23.80 -5.42 6.92
CA THR A 333 -23.43 -5.41 8.34
C THR A 333 -22.28 -4.45 8.60
N LEU A 334 -21.27 -4.44 7.72
CA LEU A 334 -20.19 -3.47 7.79
C LEU A 334 -20.71 -2.05 7.61
N ALA A 335 -21.58 -1.82 6.63
CA ALA A 335 -22.15 -0.51 6.35
C ALA A 335 -22.89 0.06 7.58
N TYR A 336 -23.75 -0.75 8.20
CA TYR A 336 -24.43 -0.37 9.44
C TYR A 336 -23.43 0.00 10.56
N PHE A 337 -22.40 -0.81 10.76
CA PHE A 337 -21.35 -0.53 11.73
C PHE A 337 -20.59 0.76 11.42
N VAL A 338 -20.19 0.98 10.16
CA VAL A 338 -19.42 2.15 9.75
C VAL A 338 -20.24 3.43 9.88
N ILE A 339 -21.53 3.41 9.52
CA ILE A 339 -22.43 4.55 9.71
C ILE A 339 -22.47 4.96 11.19
N GLY A 340 -22.70 4.00 12.10
CA GLY A 340 -22.69 4.27 13.53
C GLY A 340 -21.32 4.71 14.07
N TRP A 341 -20.24 4.14 13.54
CA TRP A 341 -18.89 4.57 13.90
C TRP A 341 -18.63 6.02 13.47
N LEU A 342 -19.05 6.40 12.26
CA LEU A 342 -18.87 7.74 11.72
C LEU A 342 -19.72 8.78 12.46
N SER A 343 -20.94 8.46 12.89
CA SER A 343 -21.76 9.40 13.67
C SER A 343 -21.12 9.81 15.00
N GLU A 344 -20.22 8.98 15.54
CA GLU A 344 -19.52 9.26 16.79
C GLU A 344 -18.08 9.77 16.57
N HIS A 345 -17.46 9.44 15.44
CA HIS A 345 -16.02 9.63 15.21
C HIS A 345 -15.67 10.29 13.86
N SER A 346 -16.62 10.94 13.18
CA SER A 346 -16.41 11.64 11.90
C SER A 346 -15.23 12.62 11.94
N SER A 347 -14.99 13.25 13.09
CA SER A 347 -13.93 14.23 13.32
C SER A 347 -12.54 13.63 13.16
N LEU A 348 -12.38 12.35 13.52
CA LEU A 348 -11.13 11.63 13.34
C LEU A 348 -10.75 11.45 11.86
N LEU A 349 -11.74 11.54 10.96
CA LEU A 349 -11.55 11.44 9.52
C LEU A 349 -11.72 12.78 8.80
N GLY A 350 -11.91 13.88 9.54
CA GLY A 350 -12.19 15.20 8.97
C GLY A 350 -13.51 15.27 8.21
N LEU A 351 -14.51 14.48 8.60
CA LEU A 351 -15.80 14.37 7.92
C LEU A 351 -16.93 15.19 8.59
N ASP A 352 -16.66 15.96 9.65
CA ASP A 352 -17.70 16.66 10.43
C ASP A 352 -18.59 17.57 9.58
N LYS A 353 -17.99 18.31 8.63
CA LYS A 353 -18.75 19.19 7.71
C LYS A 353 -19.75 18.43 6.82
N HIS A 354 -19.61 17.11 6.69
CA HIS A 354 -20.48 16.27 5.87
C HIS A 354 -21.65 15.70 6.68
N PHE A 355 -21.53 15.65 8.02
CA PHE A 355 -22.58 15.17 8.92
C PHE A 355 -23.51 16.29 9.40
N ASP A 356 -23.05 17.55 9.46
CA ASP A 356 -23.92 18.70 9.81
C ASP A 356 -24.93 19.08 8.71
N THR A 357 -24.88 18.43 7.54
CA THR A 357 -25.72 18.73 6.36
C THR A 357 -26.67 17.60 5.97
N MET A 358 -26.63 16.47 6.68
CA MET A 358 -27.61 15.38 6.61
C MET A 358 -28.51 15.44 7.84
#